data_AF-A0AAW0MPD8-F1
#
_entry.id   AF-A0AAW0MPD8-F1
#
_cell.length_a   1.000
_cell.length_b   1.000
_cell.length_c   1.000
_cell.angle_alpha   90.00
_cell.angle_beta   90.00
_cell.angle_gamma   90.00
#
_symmetry.space_group_name_H-M   'P 1'
#
loop_
_entity.id
_entity.type
_entity.pdbx_description
1 polymer ?
#
loop_
_entity_poly.entity_id
_entity_poly.type
_entity_poly.pdbx_seq_one_letter_code
_entity_poly.pdbx_strand_id
1 'polypeptide(L)'
;MSRTTFFESLASPERTSRTDTRIHKDTNTHLMTLSTCAQPLQQMEEKDRNSHDALLARQERVSSDGTVQTQQTVRGKRKSALEAKCRLQTPPTAPRPDPKRFIRVEILDAKTREQLCFLDKVEPHSTIGEIKSLFHKLYPHWYPARQALKLDPRGKSLRDEEVLQSLPVGTTATMFFKDLGPQLGWTMVFLAEYLGPLLTYLLFYFRVPYIYSHSFAFTSSPHPVVRLACVCHTIHYIKRLVETIFVHRFSHGTMPLRTIVWNCAYYWGFSAWLAYYINHPLYTPPSYGDLQINYALAIFVMCELGNFSIHLTLNSLKNVALYTLLGFIQMSIWAKGKHKAYSREFKDYPALRMAIIPLIL
;
A
#
# COMPACT_ATOMS: atom_id res chain seq x y z
N MET A 1 -40.42 -4.45 45.25
CA MET A 1 -40.14 -5.43 46.32
C MET A 1 -39.22 -6.47 45.70
N SER A 2 -37.90 -6.29 45.81
CA SER A 2 -37.03 -6.77 46.91
C SER A 2 -36.90 -8.29 46.87
N ARG A 3 -35.76 -8.97 47.06
CA ARG A 3 -34.32 -8.73 47.33
C ARG A 3 -33.72 -10.17 47.25
N THR A 4 -32.57 -10.40 46.63
CA THR A 4 -31.24 -10.61 47.28
C THR A 4 -31.14 -11.81 48.24
N THR A 5 -30.21 -12.75 47.97
CA THR A 5 -29.06 -13.24 48.81
C THR A 5 -28.48 -14.54 48.22
N PHE A 6 -27.17 -14.68 47.89
CA PHE A 6 -25.98 -14.92 48.77
C PHE A 6 -26.11 -16.25 49.55
N PHE A 7 -25.12 -17.14 49.75
CA PHE A 7 -23.64 -17.13 49.75
C PHE A 7 -23.17 -18.61 49.88
N GLU A 8 -21.94 -18.92 49.50
CA GLU A 8 -20.94 -19.76 50.21
C GLU A 8 -19.87 -20.17 49.18
N SER A 9 -18.58 -20.34 49.46
CA SER A 9 -17.66 -20.01 50.56
C SER A 9 -16.34 -20.62 50.08
N LEU A 10 -15.20 -19.96 50.33
CA LEU A 10 -13.96 -20.58 50.81
C LEU A 10 -12.89 -19.49 50.94
N ALA A 11 -12.77 -18.96 52.16
CA ALA A 11 -11.55 -18.38 52.72
C ALA A 11 -10.56 -19.54 53.02
N SER A 12 -9.23 -19.37 53.12
CA SER A 12 -8.48 -18.58 54.13
C SER A 12 -6.94 -18.87 53.95
N PRO A 13 -5.97 -18.42 54.80
CA PRO A 13 -5.19 -17.20 54.59
C PRO A 13 -3.65 -17.28 54.91
N GLU A 14 -2.99 -16.10 54.91
CA GLU A 14 -1.68 -15.71 55.52
C GLU A 14 -0.37 -16.22 54.89
N ARG A 15 0.72 -15.43 54.74
CA ARG A 15 1.43 -14.61 55.75
C ARG A 15 2.37 -13.56 55.11
N THR A 16 2.81 -12.65 55.97
CA THR A 16 3.33 -11.28 55.86
C THR A 16 4.85 -11.06 55.65
N SER A 17 5.17 -9.78 55.33
CA SER A 17 6.45 -9.04 55.46
C SER A 17 7.45 -9.22 54.29
N ARG A 18 8.14 -8.19 53.79
CA ARG A 18 8.85 -7.11 54.50
C ARG A 18 9.18 -5.95 53.54
N THR A 19 8.94 -4.73 53.99
CA THR A 19 9.48 -3.48 53.43
C THR A 19 10.98 -3.41 53.67
N ASP A 20 11.77 -2.97 52.69
CA ASP A 20 12.94 -2.13 52.98
C ASP A 20 13.32 -1.25 51.78
N THR A 21 13.24 0.05 52.02
CA THR A 21 13.75 1.15 51.20
C THR A 21 15.27 1.26 51.35
N ARG A 22 16.01 1.33 50.25
CA ARG A 22 17.32 2.01 50.24
C ARG A 22 17.59 2.72 48.92
N ILE A 23 17.38 4.03 48.98
CA ILE A 23 17.90 5.02 48.04
C ILE A 23 19.40 5.15 48.32
N HIS A 24 20.25 4.88 47.33
CA HIS A 24 21.54 5.54 47.23
C HIS A 24 21.86 5.87 45.78
N LYS A 25 22.20 7.15 45.62
CA LYS A 25 22.65 7.88 44.43
C LYS A 25 23.66 7.11 43.58
N ASP A 26 23.46 7.13 42.26
CA ASP A 26 24.53 7.26 41.27
C ASP A 26 23.97 7.88 39.98
N THR A 27 23.81 9.21 40.05
CA THR A 27 23.75 10.09 38.88
C THR A 27 25.18 10.43 38.48
N ASN A 28 25.73 9.76 37.45
CA ASN A 28 26.68 10.31 36.47
C ASN A 28 27.35 9.22 35.61
N THR A 29 26.60 8.53 34.74
CA THR A 29 27.22 7.71 33.68
C THR A 29 26.30 7.42 32.50
N HIS A 30 25.65 8.42 31.89
CA HIS A 30 24.95 8.21 30.61
C HIS A 30 24.90 9.44 29.69
N LEU A 31 25.94 10.28 29.72
CA LEU A 31 26.11 11.44 28.83
C LEU A 31 27.40 11.37 27.98
N MET A 32 27.87 10.15 27.68
CA MET A 32 29.05 9.89 26.83
C MET A 32 28.79 8.71 25.88
N THR A 33 27.72 8.77 25.08
CA THR A 33 27.50 7.79 23.99
C THR A 33 26.67 8.32 22.82
N LEU A 34 26.69 9.63 22.58
CA LEU A 34 26.11 10.28 21.39
C LEU A 34 27.15 11.10 20.60
N SER A 35 28.44 10.74 20.67
CA SER A 35 29.53 11.44 19.97
C SER A 35 30.44 10.53 19.14
N THR A 36 29.99 9.33 18.75
CA THR A 36 30.84 8.38 18.00
C THR A 36 30.15 7.76 16.78
N CYS A 37 29.20 8.47 16.16
CA CYS A 37 28.54 8.01 14.91
C CYS A 37 28.59 9.03 13.76
N ALA A 38 29.31 10.15 13.92
CA ALA A 38 29.41 11.18 12.89
C ALA A 38 30.73 11.18 12.10
N GLN A 39 31.66 10.25 12.37
CA GLN A 39 32.97 10.20 11.70
C GLN A 39 33.10 9.37 10.39
N PRO A 40 32.18 8.47 9.98
CA PRO A 40 32.38 7.74 8.71
C PRO A 40 31.88 8.48 7.45
N LEU A 41 31.07 9.52 7.58
CA LEU A 41 30.43 10.20 6.43
C LEU A 41 31.31 11.27 5.78
N GLN A 42 32.16 11.95 6.53
CA GLN A 42 33.08 12.96 5.95
C GLN A 42 34.27 12.32 5.20
N GLN A 43 34.68 11.10 5.54
CA GLN A 43 35.78 10.41 4.83
C GLN A 43 35.38 9.78 3.49
N MET A 44 34.09 9.52 3.24
CA MET A 44 33.63 9.08 1.92
C MET A 44 33.45 10.23 0.93
N GLU A 45 32.97 11.39 1.39
CA GLU A 45 32.75 12.57 0.54
C GLU A 45 34.06 13.23 0.07
N GLU A 46 35.14 13.10 0.85
CA GLU A 46 36.47 13.63 0.49
C GLU A 46 37.21 12.73 -0.52
N LYS A 47 36.90 11.43 -0.53
CA LYS A 47 37.51 10.45 -1.45
C LYS A 47 36.92 10.49 -2.87
N ASP A 48 35.64 10.82 -2.99
CA ASP A 48 34.99 11.02 -4.29
C ASP A 48 35.37 12.37 -4.93
N ARG A 49 35.55 13.43 -4.13
CA ARG A 49 35.97 14.75 -4.62
C ARG A 49 37.40 14.74 -5.18
N ASN A 50 38.34 14.10 -4.46
CA ASN A 50 39.73 13.96 -4.93
C ASN A 50 39.87 13.04 -6.16
N SER A 51 38.96 12.09 -6.39
CA SER A 51 38.97 11.25 -7.59
C SER A 51 38.45 11.99 -8.83
N HIS A 52 37.51 12.92 -8.64
CA HIS A 52 36.95 13.73 -9.72
C HIS A 52 37.93 14.82 -10.18
N ASP A 53 38.64 15.46 -9.26
CA ASP A 53 39.66 16.48 -9.58
C ASP A 53 40.92 15.87 -10.23
N ALA A 54 41.28 14.63 -9.88
CA ALA A 54 42.37 13.89 -10.52
C ALA A 54 42.06 13.47 -11.98
N LEU A 55 40.78 13.30 -12.32
CA LEU A 55 40.34 12.98 -13.69
C LEU A 55 40.33 14.24 -14.59
N LEU A 56 39.92 15.39 -14.04
CA LEU A 56 39.95 16.67 -14.77
C LEU A 56 41.39 17.16 -15.02
N ALA A 57 42.30 17.01 -14.05
CA ALA A 57 43.71 17.37 -14.20
C ALA A 57 44.52 16.45 -15.16
N ARG A 58 43.95 15.30 -15.56
CA ARG A 58 44.54 14.38 -16.54
C ARG A 58 44.04 14.65 -17.97
N GLN A 59 42.88 15.31 -18.09
CA GLN A 59 42.29 15.69 -19.37
C GLN A 59 42.84 17.02 -19.88
N GLU A 60 43.24 17.94 -18.99
CA GLU A 60 43.91 19.19 -19.36
C GLU A 60 45.40 19.00 -19.70
N ARG A 61 46.07 17.97 -19.15
CA ARG A 61 47.50 17.68 -19.43
C ARG A 61 47.79 17.05 -20.80
N VAL A 62 46.77 16.75 -21.60
CA VAL A 62 46.92 16.22 -22.97
C VAL A 62 46.72 17.32 -24.03
N SER A 63 46.32 18.54 -23.63
CA SER A 63 46.00 19.64 -24.56
C SER A 63 47.10 20.73 -24.68
N SER A 64 48.24 20.58 -24.00
CA SER A 64 49.29 21.60 -23.96
C SER A 64 50.69 20.99 -24.10
N ASP A 65 50.99 20.38 -25.25
CA ASP A 65 52.38 20.23 -25.69
C ASP A 65 52.43 20.39 -27.22
N GLY A 66 52.49 21.66 -27.62
CA GLY A 66 52.83 22.06 -28.98
C GLY A 66 54.24 22.64 -28.99
N THR A 67 55.19 21.93 -29.60
CA THR A 67 56.40 22.56 -30.13
C THR A 67 56.46 22.33 -31.64
N VAL A 68 56.49 23.45 -32.35
CA VAL A 68 56.53 23.61 -33.81
C VAL A 68 57.98 23.59 -34.28
N GLN A 69 58.30 22.74 -35.26
CA GLN A 69 59.32 22.89 -36.32
C GLN A 69 59.37 21.51 -37.05
N THR A 70 59.29 21.33 -38.37
CA THR A 70 59.75 22.12 -39.51
C THR A 70 59.03 21.64 -40.78
N GLN A 71 58.71 22.60 -41.64
CA GLN A 71 58.56 22.57 -43.10
C GLN A 71 58.55 21.22 -43.85
N GLN A 72 57.45 21.04 -44.59
CA GLN A 72 57.43 21.01 -46.06
C GLN A 72 58.02 19.76 -46.77
N THR A 73 57.35 19.37 -47.87
CA THR A 73 57.66 18.24 -48.77
C THR A 73 57.27 16.90 -48.14
N VAL A 74 56.14 16.26 -48.47
CA VAL A 74 55.86 15.55 -49.73
C VAL A 74 54.34 15.42 -49.87
N ARG A 75 53.70 16.40 -50.53
CA ARG A 75 52.24 16.46 -50.74
C ARG A 75 51.81 15.86 -52.10
N GLY A 76 52.46 14.77 -52.54
CA GLY A 76 52.36 14.32 -53.94
C GLY A 76 51.92 12.88 -54.22
N LYS A 77 51.93 11.94 -53.26
CA LYS A 77 51.76 10.51 -53.62
C LYS A 77 50.85 9.66 -52.72
N ARG A 78 50.04 10.26 -51.84
CA ARG A 78 49.08 9.51 -50.98
C ARG A 78 47.64 10.01 -51.04
N LYS A 79 47.25 10.71 -52.11
CA LYS A 79 45.84 11.04 -52.38
C LYS A 79 45.15 10.11 -53.38
N SER A 80 45.86 9.22 -54.08
CA SER A 80 45.26 8.30 -55.06
C SER A 80 44.95 6.89 -54.54
N ALA A 81 45.16 6.60 -53.24
CA ALA A 81 44.87 5.29 -52.65
C ALA A 81 43.74 5.30 -51.60
N LEU A 82 43.19 6.46 -51.26
CA LEU A 82 42.13 6.60 -50.25
C LEU A 82 40.76 7.00 -50.83
N GLU A 83 40.65 7.22 -52.14
CA GLU A 83 39.36 7.49 -52.83
C GLU A 83 38.79 6.26 -53.54
N ALA A 84 39.50 5.12 -53.53
CA ALA A 84 39.05 3.87 -54.16
C ALA A 84 38.40 2.85 -53.20
N LYS A 85 38.15 3.23 -51.93
CA LYS A 85 37.52 2.34 -50.94
C LYS A 85 36.23 2.92 -50.32
N CYS A 86 35.58 3.82 -51.05
CA CYS A 86 34.31 4.44 -50.67
C CYS A 86 33.22 4.26 -51.75
N ARG A 87 33.13 3.06 -52.34
CA ARG A 87 31.97 2.63 -53.15
C ARG A 87 31.71 1.14 -52.94
N LEU A 88 30.94 0.83 -51.90
CA LEU A 88 29.88 -0.19 -51.82
C LEU A 88 29.63 -0.48 -50.34
N GLN A 89 28.82 0.35 -49.71
CA GLN A 89 27.99 -0.04 -48.58
C GLN A 89 26.78 0.89 -48.62
N THR A 90 25.68 0.37 -49.16
CA THR A 90 24.37 0.97 -48.96
C THR A 90 24.14 1.13 -47.45
N PRO A 91 23.54 2.23 -47.00
CA PRO A 91 23.27 2.43 -45.58
C PRO A 91 22.46 1.25 -45.05
N PRO A 92 22.69 0.78 -43.79
CA PRO A 92 21.81 -0.21 -43.20
C PRO A 92 20.42 0.40 -43.21
N THR A 93 19.52 -0.21 -43.98
CA THR A 93 18.09 0.09 -43.95
C THR A 93 17.69 0.24 -42.50
N ALA A 94 17.10 1.38 -42.13
CA ALA A 94 16.45 1.54 -40.83
C ALA A 94 15.63 0.27 -40.56
N PRO A 95 15.59 -0.26 -39.31
CA PRO A 95 14.73 -1.38 -39.01
C PRO A 95 13.34 -1.01 -39.50
N ARG A 96 12.84 -1.77 -40.48
CA ARG A 96 11.46 -1.60 -40.95
C ARG A 96 10.62 -1.70 -39.68
N PRO A 97 9.66 -0.80 -39.42
CA PRO A 97 8.72 -1.04 -38.35
C PRO A 97 8.14 -2.43 -38.61
N ASP A 98 8.28 -3.33 -37.65
CA ASP A 98 7.68 -4.66 -37.73
C ASP A 98 6.24 -4.48 -38.22
N PRO A 99 5.76 -5.28 -39.18
CA PRO A 99 4.38 -5.17 -39.62
C PRO A 99 3.51 -5.29 -38.37
N LYS A 100 2.84 -4.20 -37.97
CA LYS A 100 2.06 -4.15 -36.73
C LYS A 100 1.15 -5.37 -36.70
N ARG A 101 1.51 -6.36 -35.89
CA ARG A 101 0.82 -7.65 -35.85
C ARG A 101 -0.43 -7.44 -35.03
N PHE A 102 -1.55 -7.13 -35.69
CA PHE A 102 -2.82 -6.94 -35.00
C PHE A 102 -3.41 -8.29 -34.59
N ILE A 103 -4.03 -8.32 -33.41
CA ILE A 103 -4.82 -9.46 -32.94
C ILE A 103 -6.30 -9.10 -33.12
N ARG A 104 -7.07 -10.05 -33.67
CA ARG A 104 -8.52 -9.94 -33.75
C ARG A 104 -9.11 -10.37 -32.40
N VAL A 105 -9.86 -9.50 -31.73
CA VAL A 105 -10.56 -9.86 -30.48
C VAL A 105 -12.05 -10.00 -30.77
N GLU A 106 -12.60 -11.18 -30.48
CA GLU A 106 -14.02 -11.46 -30.62
C GLU A 106 -14.67 -11.48 -29.23
N ILE A 107 -15.71 -10.68 -29.04
CA ILE A 107 -16.43 -10.58 -27.77
C ILE A 107 -17.79 -11.26 -27.94
N LEU A 108 -18.05 -12.29 -27.14
CA LEU A 108 -19.32 -13.02 -27.12
C LEU A 108 -20.01 -12.89 -25.77
N ASP A 109 -21.33 -12.99 -25.73
CA ASP A 109 -22.06 -13.08 -24.47
C ASP A 109 -21.77 -14.42 -23.77
N ALA A 110 -21.45 -14.39 -22.48
CA ALA A 110 -21.10 -15.58 -21.71
C ALA A 110 -22.25 -16.59 -21.52
N LYS A 111 -23.52 -16.15 -21.66
CA LYS A 111 -24.72 -16.97 -21.50
C LYS A 111 -25.27 -17.43 -22.85
N THR A 112 -25.53 -16.49 -23.76
CA THR A 112 -26.16 -16.80 -25.06
C THR A 112 -25.16 -17.27 -26.10
N ARG A 113 -23.86 -17.01 -25.89
CA ARG A 113 -22.78 -17.21 -26.87
C ARG A 113 -23.00 -16.45 -28.18
N GLU A 114 -23.87 -15.44 -28.16
CA GLU A 114 -24.04 -14.55 -29.30
C GLU A 114 -22.83 -13.65 -29.43
N GLN A 115 -22.40 -13.42 -30.67
CA GLN A 115 -21.30 -12.53 -30.97
C GLN A 115 -21.77 -11.08 -30.82
N LEU A 116 -21.19 -10.35 -29.87
CA LEU A 116 -21.53 -8.96 -29.61
C LEU A 116 -20.76 -8.04 -30.56
N CYS A 117 -19.44 -8.19 -30.63
CA CYS A 117 -18.61 -7.40 -31.55
C CYS A 117 -17.26 -8.06 -31.86
N PHE A 118 -16.59 -7.53 -32.88
CA PHE A 118 -15.21 -7.85 -33.23
C PHE A 118 -14.35 -6.58 -33.18
N LEU A 119 -13.13 -6.70 -32.67
CA LEU A 119 -12.12 -5.65 -32.64
C LEU A 119 -10.94 -6.11 -33.50
N ASP A 120 -10.85 -5.60 -34.73
CA ASP A 120 -9.91 -6.12 -35.75
C ASP A 120 -8.48 -5.59 -35.63
N LYS A 121 -8.27 -4.49 -34.91
CA LYS A 121 -7.00 -3.75 -34.85
C LYS A 121 -6.51 -3.56 -33.42
N VAL A 122 -6.54 -4.61 -32.61
CA VAL A 122 -6.00 -4.55 -31.23
C VAL A 122 -4.50 -4.85 -31.27
N GLU A 123 -3.69 -3.99 -30.65
CA GLU A 123 -2.25 -4.20 -30.58
C GLU A 123 -1.95 -5.31 -29.54
N PRO A 124 -0.93 -6.18 -29.75
CA PRO A 124 -0.69 -7.33 -28.87
C PRO A 124 -0.35 -6.98 -27.42
N HIS A 125 0.19 -5.77 -27.23
CA HIS A 125 0.60 -5.25 -25.93
C HIS A 125 -0.53 -4.47 -25.24
N SER A 126 -1.71 -4.39 -25.86
CA SER A 126 -2.88 -3.78 -25.22
C SER A 126 -3.33 -4.57 -24.00
N THR A 127 -3.70 -3.84 -22.98
CA THR A 127 -4.23 -4.39 -21.73
C THR A 127 -5.70 -4.76 -21.85
N ILE A 128 -6.19 -5.65 -20.98
CA ILE A 128 -7.62 -5.95 -20.91
C ILE A 128 -8.44 -4.69 -20.57
N GLY A 129 -7.90 -3.77 -19.76
CA GLY A 129 -8.53 -2.47 -19.50
C GLY A 129 -8.75 -1.63 -20.76
N GLU A 130 -7.80 -1.63 -21.70
CA GLU A 130 -7.96 -0.97 -23.00
C GLU A 130 -9.02 -1.65 -23.86
N ILE A 131 -9.07 -2.99 -23.89
CA ILE A 131 -10.09 -3.75 -24.62
C ILE A 131 -11.49 -3.42 -24.07
N LYS A 132 -11.65 -3.37 -22.75
CA LYS A 132 -12.90 -2.95 -22.11
C LYS A 132 -13.29 -1.52 -22.49
N SER A 133 -12.31 -0.63 -22.60
CA SER A 133 -12.51 0.76 -23.03
C SER A 133 -12.92 0.85 -24.50
N LEU A 134 -12.34 0.03 -25.38
CA LEU A 134 -12.77 -0.08 -26.78
C LEU A 134 -14.19 -0.64 -26.89
N PHE A 135 -14.53 -1.65 -26.09
CA PHE A 135 -15.88 -2.20 -26.04
C PHE A 135 -16.90 -1.17 -25.54
N HIS A 136 -16.54 -0.37 -24.55
CA HIS A 136 -17.38 0.72 -24.05
C HIS A 136 -17.66 1.80 -25.10
N LYS A 137 -16.71 2.09 -25.99
CA LYS A 137 -16.93 3.03 -27.10
C LYS A 137 -18.00 2.54 -28.08
N LEU A 138 -18.11 1.22 -28.28
CA LEU A 138 -19.15 0.61 -29.11
C LEU A 138 -20.49 0.50 -28.37
N TYR A 139 -20.43 0.19 -27.06
CA TYR A 139 -21.60 0.03 -26.20
C TYR A 139 -21.51 0.93 -24.96
N PRO A 140 -21.95 2.20 -25.06
CA PRO A 140 -21.79 3.18 -23.98
C PRO A 140 -22.46 2.80 -22.65
N HIS A 141 -23.48 1.95 -22.67
CA HIS A 141 -24.20 1.51 -21.47
C HIS A 141 -23.42 0.47 -20.63
N TRP A 142 -22.38 -0.14 -21.19
CA TRP A 142 -21.47 -1.04 -20.49
C TRP A 142 -20.13 -0.35 -20.25
N TYR A 143 -20.04 0.43 -19.19
CA TYR A 143 -18.78 1.06 -18.78
C TYR A 143 -17.77 0.02 -18.25
N PRO A 144 -16.44 0.27 -18.35
CA PRO A 144 -15.42 -0.75 -18.14
C PRO A 144 -15.53 -1.57 -16.85
N ALA A 145 -15.82 -0.93 -15.71
CA ALA A 145 -15.95 -1.62 -14.42
C ALA A 145 -17.14 -2.60 -14.35
N ARG A 146 -18.20 -2.38 -15.13
CA ARG A 146 -19.36 -3.30 -15.24
C ARG A 146 -19.02 -4.56 -16.05
N GLN A 147 -17.94 -4.52 -16.83
CA GLN A 147 -17.56 -5.59 -17.74
C GLN A 147 -16.64 -6.61 -17.07
N ALA A 148 -17.04 -7.88 -17.08
CA ALA A 148 -16.16 -9.00 -16.81
C ALA A 148 -15.85 -9.74 -18.12
N LEU A 149 -14.60 -9.71 -18.55
CA LEU A 149 -14.12 -10.48 -19.71
C LEU A 149 -13.43 -11.76 -19.23
N LYS A 150 -13.71 -12.88 -19.88
CA LYS A 150 -13.17 -14.20 -19.56
C LYS A 150 -12.68 -14.91 -20.83
N LEU A 151 -11.66 -15.75 -20.74
CA LEU A 151 -11.24 -16.61 -21.86
C LEU A 151 -12.13 -17.85 -22.02
N ASP A 152 -12.72 -18.31 -20.92
CA ASP A 152 -13.64 -19.46 -20.88
C ASP A 152 -14.93 -19.00 -20.19
N PRO A 153 -16.15 -19.38 -20.66
CA PRO A 153 -17.40 -19.05 -19.98
C PRO A 153 -17.41 -19.39 -18.48
N ARG A 154 -16.78 -20.50 -18.08
CA ARG A 154 -16.66 -20.95 -16.69
C ARG A 154 -15.36 -20.52 -16.01
N GLY A 155 -14.44 -19.92 -16.77
CA GLY A 155 -13.16 -19.43 -16.29
C GLY A 155 -13.25 -18.22 -15.35
N LYS A 156 -12.10 -17.88 -14.78
CA LYS A 156 -11.89 -16.66 -13.99
C LYS A 156 -11.94 -15.43 -14.91
N SER A 157 -12.46 -14.31 -14.39
CA SER A 157 -12.39 -13.03 -15.08
C SER A 157 -10.95 -12.54 -15.17
N LEU A 158 -10.59 -12.02 -16.34
CA LEU A 158 -9.29 -11.41 -16.61
C LEU A 158 -9.14 -10.11 -15.84
N ARG A 159 -7.93 -9.85 -15.35
CA ARG A 159 -7.59 -8.58 -14.67
C ARG A 159 -7.29 -7.50 -15.70
N ASP A 160 -7.53 -6.25 -15.33
CA ASP A 160 -7.37 -5.12 -16.24
C ASP A 160 -5.91 -4.88 -16.64
N GLU A 161 -4.96 -5.29 -15.79
CA GLU A 161 -3.52 -5.17 -16.04
C GLU A 161 -2.95 -6.30 -16.91
N GLU A 162 -3.71 -7.35 -17.21
CA GLU A 162 -3.24 -8.44 -18.05
C GLU A 162 -3.09 -7.97 -19.50
N VAL A 163 -1.97 -8.36 -20.12
CA VAL A 163 -1.63 -7.99 -21.49
C VAL A 163 -2.09 -9.10 -22.42
N LEU A 164 -2.68 -8.75 -23.57
CA LEU A 164 -3.24 -9.71 -24.51
C LEU A 164 -2.23 -10.78 -24.94
N GLN A 165 -0.96 -10.41 -25.18
CA GLN A 165 0.12 -11.33 -25.54
C GLN A 165 0.46 -12.36 -24.44
N SER A 166 0.18 -12.06 -23.16
CA SER A 166 0.45 -12.98 -22.06
C SER A 166 -0.59 -14.10 -21.92
N LEU A 167 -1.71 -13.97 -22.64
CA LEU A 167 -2.79 -14.94 -22.62
C LEU A 167 -2.54 -16.04 -23.66
N PRO A 168 -3.08 -17.26 -23.47
CA PRO A 168 -2.97 -18.36 -24.41
C PRO A 168 -3.86 -18.13 -25.65
N VAL A 169 -3.62 -17.05 -26.38
CA VAL A 169 -4.38 -16.62 -27.55
C VAL A 169 -3.48 -16.52 -28.78
N GLY A 170 -4.00 -16.91 -29.95
CA GLY A 170 -3.28 -16.89 -31.22
C GLY A 170 -3.45 -15.57 -31.97
N THR A 171 -3.77 -15.65 -33.26
CA THR A 171 -4.13 -14.47 -34.09
C THR A 171 -5.53 -13.94 -33.80
N THR A 172 -6.39 -14.78 -33.23
CA THR A 172 -7.74 -14.46 -32.79
C THR A 172 -7.87 -14.78 -31.30
N ALA A 173 -8.39 -13.83 -30.52
CA ALA A 173 -8.67 -13.97 -29.10
C ALA A 173 -10.18 -13.91 -28.87
N THR A 174 -10.77 -15.03 -28.48
CA THR A 174 -12.19 -15.12 -28.14
C THR A 174 -12.38 -14.81 -26.65
N MET A 175 -13.20 -13.81 -26.34
CA MET A 175 -13.48 -13.37 -24.98
C MET A 175 -14.99 -13.41 -24.69
N PHE A 176 -15.35 -13.94 -23.53
CA PHE A 176 -16.72 -14.02 -23.05
C PHE A 176 -17.02 -12.86 -22.10
N PHE A 177 -17.96 -12.02 -22.49
CA PHE A 177 -18.47 -10.91 -21.72
C PHE A 177 -19.55 -11.37 -20.75
N LYS A 178 -19.42 -10.95 -19.48
CA LYS A 178 -20.44 -11.06 -18.46
C LYS A 178 -20.70 -9.69 -17.86
N ASP A 179 -21.96 -9.29 -17.86
CA ASP A 179 -22.43 -8.10 -17.17
C ASP A 179 -22.48 -8.32 -15.65
N LEU A 180 -21.76 -7.48 -14.89
CA LEU A 180 -21.75 -7.47 -13.41
C LEU A 180 -22.79 -6.53 -12.79
N GLY A 181 -23.52 -5.75 -13.59
CA GLY A 181 -24.42 -4.70 -13.13
C GLY A 181 -23.68 -3.43 -12.66
N PRO A 182 -24.38 -2.49 -11.99
CA PRO A 182 -23.76 -1.28 -11.46
C PRO A 182 -22.68 -1.60 -10.40
N GLN A 183 -21.47 -1.14 -10.68
CA GLN A 183 -20.24 -1.29 -9.89
C GLN A 183 -19.74 0.08 -9.42
N LEU A 184 -19.28 0.16 -8.18
CA LEU A 184 -18.59 1.33 -7.62
C LEU A 184 -17.17 0.96 -7.16
N GLY A 185 -16.25 1.89 -7.27
CA GLY A 185 -14.87 1.72 -6.81
C GLY A 185 -14.77 1.71 -5.28
N TRP A 186 -13.81 0.94 -4.75
CA TRP A 186 -13.63 0.73 -3.30
C TRP A 186 -13.58 2.02 -2.48
N THR A 187 -12.88 3.06 -2.95
CA THR A 187 -12.81 4.34 -2.24
C THR A 187 -14.20 4.92 -1.98
N MET A 188 -15.08 4.93 -3.00
CA MET A 188 -16.45 5.43 -2.85
C MET A 188 -17.29 4.55 -1.93
N VAL A 189 -17.05 3.23 -1.94
CA VAL A 189 -17.73 2.29 -1.04
C VAL A 189 -17.42 2.64 0.41
N PHE A 190 -16.14 2.72 0.77
CA PHE A 190 -15.74 3.01 2.15
C PHE A 190 -16.11 4.43 2.59
N LEU A 191 -16.06 5.41 1.69
CA LEU A 191 -16.55 6.75 1.99
C LEU A 191 -18.04 6.76 2.32
N ALA A 192 -18.88 6.10 1.52
CA ALA A 192 -20.32 6.01 1.79
C ALA A 192 -20.61 5.21 3.09
N GLU A 193 -19.85 4.13 3.32
CA GLU A 193 -19.97 3.29 4.50
C GLU A 193 -19.65 4.05 5.79
N TYR A 194 -18.64 4.93 5.79
CA TYR A 194 -18.21 5.68 6.97
C TYR A 194 -18.87 7.05 7.14
N LEU A 195 -19.29 7.69 6.04
CA LEU A 195 -19.99 8.96 6.10
C LEU A 195 -21.38 8.81 6.75
N GLY A 196 -22.05 7.70 6.50
CA GLY A 196 -23.37 7.44 7.06
C GLY A 196 -23.40 7.41 8.59
N PRO A 197 -22.64 6.55 9.27
CA PRO A 197 -22.58 6.50 10.73
C PRO A 197 -22.28 7.86 11.35
N LEU A 198 -21.39 8.65 10.75
CA LEU A 198 -21.11 10.01 11.20
C LEU A 198 -22.38 10.87 11.17
N LEU A 199 -23.08 10.90 10.03
CA LEU A 199 -24.30 11.68 9.87
C LEU A 199 -25.44 11.16 10.74
N THR A 200 -25.66 9.84 10.77
CA THR A 200 -26.74 9.23 11.55
C THR A 200 -26.54 9.52 13.03
N TYR A 201 -25.34 9.33 13.58
CA TYR A 201 -25.07 9.65 14.99
C TYR A 201 -25.36 11.12 15.32
N LEU A 202 -24.92 12.06 14.45
CA LEU A 202 -25.15 13.50 14.65
C LEU A 202 -26.65 13.85 14.63
N LEU A 203 -27.46 13.19 13.79
CA LEU A 203 -28.91 13.38 13.79
C LEU A 203 -29.56 13.02 15.15
N PHE A 204 -29.12 11.93 15.78
CA PHE A 204 -29.58 11.56 17.12
C PHE A 204 -29.03 12.49 18.21
N TYR A 205 -27.76 12.91 18.10
CA TYR A 205 -27.14 13.84 19.05
C TYR A 205 -27.87 15.19 19.09
N PHE A 206 -28.20 15.75 17.92
CA PHE A 206 -28.98 16.99 17.82
C PHE A 206 -30.46 16.80 18.10
N ARG A 207 -30.93 15.58 18.38
CA ARG A 207 -32.34 15.25 18.67
C ARG A 207 -33.27 15.89 17.65
N VAL A 208 -33.01 15.63 16.36
CA VAL A 208 -33.86 16.12 15.26
C VAL A 208 -35.33 15.73 15.54
N PRO A 209 -36.30 16.60 15.24
CA PRO A 209 -37.72 16.31 15.44
C PRO A 209 -38.11 14.94 14.89
N TYR A 210 -39.10 14.30 15.52
CA TYR A 210 -39.59 12.95 15.19
C TYR A 210 -38.73 11.76 15.65
N ILE A 211 -37.49 11.99 16.12
CA ILE A 211 -36.66 10.91 16.70
C ILE A 211 -37.06 10.61 18.15
N TYR A 212 -37.20 11.66 18.95
CA TYR A 212 -37.65 11.60 20.35
C TYR A 212 -38.95 12.41 20.50
N SER A 213 -39.55 12.41 21.70
CA SER A 213 -40.72 13.25 21.99
C SER A 213 -40.44 14.72 21.67
N HIS A 214 -41.44 15.42 21.11
CA HIS A 214 -41.33 16.80 20.64
C HIS A 214 -40.79 17.78 21.70
N SER A 215 -41.04 17.51 22.98
CA SER A 215 -40.54 18.32 24.09
C SER A 215 -39.01 18.35 24.21
N PHE A 216 -38.31 17.40 23.57
CA PHE A 216 -36.85 17.28 23.61
C PHE A 216 -36.18 17.60 22.27
N ALA A 217 -36.93 18.09 21.27
CA ALA A 217 -36.37 18.45 19.98
C ALA A 217 -35.28 19.52 20.13
N PHE A 218 -34.10 19.29 19.55
CA PHE A 218 -32.92 20.17 19.63
C PHE A 218 -32.42 20.49 21.04
N THR A 219 -32.83 19.73 22.05
CA THR A 219 -32.32 19.88 23.42
C THR A 219 -30.98 19.16 23.58
N SER A 220 -30.06 19.75 24.32
CA SER A 220 -28.80 19.08 24.67
C SER A 220 -28.96 18.21 25.92
N SER A 221 -28.23 17.10 25.99
CA SER A 221 -28.14 16.31 27.21
C SER A 221 -27.39 17.10 28.31
N PRO A 222 -27.83 17.06 29.58
CA PRO A 222 -27.10 17.67 30.69
C PRO A 222 -25.82 16.91 31.05
N HIS A 223 -25.71 15.64 30.63
CA HIS A 223 -24.59 14.78 31.01
C HIS A 223 -23.39 14.99 30.06
N PRO A 224 -22.21 15.40 30.58
CA PRO A 224 -21.03 15.67 29.76
C PRO A 224 -20.52 14.43 29.03
N VAL A 225 -20.74 13.22 29.58
CA VAL A 225 -20.37 11.95 28.95
C VAL A 225 -21.04 11.74 27.59
N VAL A 226 -22.25 12.25 27.38
CA VAL A 226 -22.96 12.15 26.08
C VAL A 226 -22.27 13.01 25.03
N ARG A 227 -21.85 14.23 25.42
CA ARG A 227 -21.04 15.10 24.55
C ARG A 227 -19.68 14.47 24.24
N LEU A 228 -19.04 13.87 25.24
CA LEU A 228 -17.76 13.17 25.05
C LEU A 228 -17.91 11.98 24.08
N ALA A 229 -18.95 11.16 24.24
CA ALA A 229 -19.24 10.05 23.33
C ALA A 229 -19.46 10.53 21.89
N CYS A 230 -20.19 11.65 21.71
CA CYS A 230 -20.36 12.27 20.40
C CYS A 230 -19.03 12.73 19.80
N VAL A 231 -18.17 13.38 20.58
CA VAL A 231 -16.84 13.82 20.13
C VAL A 231 -15.98 12.61 19.74
N CYS A 232 -15.93 11.57 20.56
CA CYS A 232 -15.18 10.35 20.25
C CYS A 232 -15.69 9.67 18.97
N HIS A 233 -17.01 9.49 18.82
CA HIS A 233 -17.61 8.90 17.62
C HIS A 233 -17.32 9.75 16.37
N THR A 234 -17.45 11.07 16.49
CA THR A 234 -17.18 12.00 15.39
C THR A 234 -15.70 11.95 14.96
N ILE A 235 -14.76 12.01 15.92
CA ILE A 235 -13.33 11.93 15.64
C ILE A 235 -12.98 10.58 15.02
N HIS A 236 -13.53 9.47 15.52
CA HIS A 236 -13.32 8.13 14.96
C HIS A 236 -13.71 8.09 13.48
N TYR A 237 -14.93 8.49 13.12
CA TYR A 237 -15.39 8.42 11.74
C TYR A 237 -14.74 9.48 10.84
N ILE A 238 -14.39 10.67 11.35
CA ILE A 238 -13.59 11.64 10.59
C ILE A 238 -12.20 11.04 10.29
N LYS A 239 -11.56 10.41 11.28
CA LYS A 239 -10.29 9.71 11.07
C LYS A 239 -10.43 8.64 10.00
N ARG A 240 -11.46 7.80 10.06
CA ARG A 240 -11.76 6.77 9.03
C ARG A 240 -11.92 7.37 7.63
N LEU A 241 -12.63 8.49 7.51
CA LEU A 241 -12.81 9.19 6.23
C LEU A 241 -11.48 9.74 5.69
N VAL A 242 -10.71 10.43 6.54
CA VAL A 242 -9.38 10.96 6.18
C VAL A 242 -8.44 9.84 5.77
N GLU A 243 -8.37 8.75 6.54
CA GLU A 243 -7.57 7.59 6.19
C GLU A 243 -8.02 6.96 4.85
N THR A 244 -9.32 6.91 4.58
CA THR A 244 -9.85 6.36 3.31
C THR A 244 -9.38 7.16 2.11
N ILE A 245 -9.26 8.48 2.25
CA ILE A 245 -8.84 9.39 1.17
C ILE A 245 -7.32 9.42 1.03
N PHE A 246 -6.58 9.50 2.14
CA PHE A 246 -5.15 9.84 2.12
C PHE A 246 -4.22 8.66 2.43
N VAL A 247 -4.68 7.68 3.22
CA VAL A 247 -3.83 6.59 3.71
C VAL A 247 -4.09 5.29 2.95
N HIS A 248 -5.34 4.95 2.70
CA HIS A 248 -5.70 3.69 2.06
C HIS A 248 -5.40 3.70 0.56
N ARG A 249 -4.56 2.76 0.12
CA ARG A 249 -4.34 2.45 -1.29
C ARG A 249 -5.14 1.24 -1.70
N PHE A 250 -6.35 1.48 -2.20
CA PHE A 250 -7.22 0.41 -2.74
C PHE A 250 -6.69 -0.12 -4.06
N SER A 251 -6.97 -1.40 -4.36
CA SER A 251 -6.71 -1.98 -5.68
C SER A 251 -7.75 -1.52 -6.70
N HIS A 252 -7.51 -1.73 -7.99
CA HIS A 252 -8.43 -1.40 -9.10
C HIS A 252 -9.74 -2.23 -9.13
N GLY A 253 -10.11 -2.88 -8.02
CA GLY A 253 -11.35 -3.63 -7.93
C GLY A 253 -12.57 -2.73 -7.74
N THR A 254 -13.74 -3.29 -8.05
CA THR A 254 -15.05 -2.66 -7.80
C THR A 254 -15.98 -3.61 -7.08
N MET A 255 -17.03 -3.06 -6.47
CA MET A 255 -18.03 -3.81 -5.74
C MET A 255 -19.45 -3.56 -6.30
N PRO A 256 -20.32 -4.59 -6.37
CA PRO A 256 -21.69 -4.43 -6.84
C PRO A 256 -22.51 -3.50 -5.93
N LEU A 257 -23.29 -2.60 -6.54
CA LEU A 257 -24.09 -1.59 -5.82
C LEU A 257 -25.03 -2.19 -4.77
N ARG A 258 -25.68 -3.33 -5.08
CA ARG A 258 -26.60 -3.98 -4.15
C ARG A 258 -25.93 -4.38 -2.84
N THR A 259 -24.69 -4.84 -2.89
CA THR A 259 -23.95 -5.24 -1.69
C THR A 259 -23.55 -4.02 -0.87
N ILE A 260 -23.20 -2.91 -1.53
CA ILE A 260 -22.88 -1.64 -0.86
C ILE A 260 -24.06 -1.12 -0.06
N VAL A 261 -25.28 -1.21 -0.61
CA VAL A 261 -26.51 -0.79 0.09
C VAL A 261 -26.69 -1.58 1.39
N TRP A 262 -26.49 -2.90 1.37
CA TRP A 262 -26.60 -3.74 2.57
C TRP A 262 -25.52 -3.44 3.59
N ASN A 263 -24.28 -3.22 3.15
CA ASN A 263 -23.19 -2.79 4.05
C ASN A 263 -23.52 -1.45 4.70
N CYS A 264 -23.94 -0.46 3.91
CA CYS A 264 -24.33 0.85 4.44
C CYS A 264 -25.49 0.71 5.43
N ALA A 265 -26.57 0.01 5.06
CA ALA A 265 -27.71 -0.21 5.94
C ALA A 265 -27.29 -0.84 7.29
N TYR A 266 -26.37 -1.80 7.26
CA TYR A 266 -25.78 -2.41 8.45
C TYR A 266 -25.07 -1.34 9.31
N TYR A 267 -24.04 -0.68 8.80
CA TYR A 267 -23.25 0.26 9.62
C TYR A 267 -24.06 1.47 10.08
N TRP A 268 -24.90 2.02 9.20
CA TRP A 268 -25.73 3.19 9.49
C TRP A 268 -26.78 2.83 10.54
N GLY A 269 -27.39 1.65 10.43
CA GLY A 269 -28.37 1.13 11.38
C GLY A 269 -27.77 0.83 12.75
N PHE A 270 -26.60 0.19 12.82
CA PHE A 270 -25.92 -0.06 14.08
C PHE A 270 -25.48 1.24 14.76
N SER A 271 -25.00 2.21 14.00
CA SER A 271 -24.67 3.54 14.52
C SER A 271 -25.92 4.26 15.04
N ALA A 272 -27.03 4.21 14.31
CA ALA A 272 -28.31 4.77 14.73
C ALA A 272 -28.83 4.09 16.02
N TRP A 273 -28.77 2.76 16.12
CA TRP A 273 -29.17 2.01 17.31
C TRP A 273 -28.35 2.40 18.54
N LEU A 274 -27.02 2.45 18.40
CA LEU A 274 -26.12 2.92 19.46
C LEU A 274 -26.42 4.38 19.86
N ALA A 275 -26.54 5.27 18.87
CA ALA A 275 -26.77 6.69 19.08
C ALA A 275 -28.12 6.96 19.74
N TYR A 276 -29.15 6.16 19.44
CA TYR A 276 -30.46 6.28 20.04
C TYR A 276 -30.41 6.20 21.56
N TYR A 277 -29.71 5.20 22.12
CA TYR A 277 -29.62 5.03 23.58
C TYR A 277 -28.73 6.06 24.25
N ILE A 278 -27.55 6.35 23.67
CA ILE A 278 -26.60 7.28 24.27
C ILE A 278 -27.17 8.69 24.33
N ASN A 279 -27.92 9.10 23.30
CA ASN A 279 -28.46 10.46 23.21
C ASN A 279 -29.89 10.60 23.75
N HIS A 280 -30.49 9.49 24.20
CA HIS A 280 -31.86 9.47 24.71
C HIS A 280 -32.05 10.50 25.85
N PRO A 281 -33.18 11.24 25.91
CA PRO A 281 -33.43 12.21 26.98
C PRO A 281 -33.38 11.62 28.40
N LEU A 282 -33.72 10.34 28.53
CA LEU A 282 -33.67 9.56 29.79
C LEU A 282 -32.35 8.80 29.98
N TYR A 283 -31.27 9.22 29.32
CA TYR A 283 -29.97 8.58 29.47
C TYR A 283 -29.50 8.64 30.93
N THR A 284 -29.08 7.49 31.46
CA THR A 284 -28.51 7.37 32.80
C THR A 284 -26.99 7.25 32.72
N PRO A 285 -26.21 8.06 33.47
CA PRO A 285 -24.76 7.98 33.45
C PRO A 285 -24.25 6.63 34.01
N PRO A 286 -23.00 6.25 33.71
CA PRO A 286 -22.40 5.00 34.16
C PRO A 286 -22.32 4.90 35.70
N SER A 287 -22.59 3.72 36.24
CA SER A 287 -22.66 3.47 37.69
C SER A 287 -21.34 3.72 38.44
N TYR A 288 -20.20 3.57 37.78
CA TYR A 288 -18.87 3.79 38.37
C TYR A 288 -18.34 5.23 38.14
N GLY A 289 -19.17 6.13 37.62
CA GLY A 289 -18.88 7.55 37.49
C GLY A 289 -17.70 7.88 36.56
N ASP A 290 -17.02 8.99 36.87
CA ASP A 290 -15.98 9.58 36.01
C ASP A 290 -14.75 8.70 35.86
N LEU A 291 -14.44 7.85 36.85
CA LEU A 291 -13.31 6.93 36.77
C LEU A 291 -13.48 5.95 35.61
N GLN A 292 -14.67 5.36 35.46
CA GLN A 292 -14.98 4.47 34.34
C GLN A 292 -14.93 5.21 32.99
N ILE A 293 -15.42 6.45 32.96
CA ILE A 293 -15.40 7.29 31.74
C ILE A 293 -13.95 7.59 31.33
N ASN A 294 -13.09 7.98 32.27
CA ASN A 294 -11.69 8.31 32.01
C ASN A 294 -10.89 7.09 31.54
N TYR A 295 -11.08 5.92 32.16
CA TYR A 295 -10.47 4.68 31.69
C TYR A 295 -10.94 4.31 30.28
N ALA A 296 -12.24 4.40 30.00
CA ALA A 296 -12.78 4.14 28.66
C ALA A 296 -12.20 5.11 27.62
N LEU A 297 -12.05 6.39 27.96
CA LEU A 297 -11.45 7.39 27.09
C LEU A 297 -9.97 7.10 26.82
N ALA A 298 -9.19 6.73 27.84
CA ALA A 298 -7.79 6.35 27.67
C ALA A 298 -7.64 5.13 26.75
N ILE A 299 -8.46 4.11 26.94
CA ILE A 299 -8.49 2.92 26.07
C ILE A 299 -8.88 3.31 24.65
N PHE A 300 -9.91 4.14 24.47
CA PHE A 300 -10.33 4.63 23.16
C PHE A 300 -9.18 5.32 22.42
N VAL A 301 -8.47 6.27 23.07
CA VAL A 301 -7.33 6.97 22.45
C VAL A 301 -6.21 6.00 22.09
N MET A 302 -5.86 5.07 22.98
CA MET A 302 -4.83 4.05 22.67
C MET A 302 -5.23 3.19 21.46
N CYS A 303 -6.50 2.76 21.39
CA CYS A 303 -7.01 1.98 20.27
C CYS A 303 -7.03 2.77 18.96
N GLU A 304 -7.43 4.05 18.99
CA GLU A 304 -7.46 4.91 17.80
C GLU A 304 -6.06 5.12 17.20
N LEU A 305 -5.08 5.42 18.06
CA LEU A 305 -3.68 5.61 17.68
C LEU A 305 -3.06 4.30 17.19
N GLY A 306 -3.29 3.20 17.91
CA GLY A 306 -2.81 1.88 17.51
C GLY A 306 -3.38 1.45 16.15
N ASN A 307 -4.68 1.68 15.95
CA ASN A 307 -5.32 1.37 14.69
C ASN A 307 -4.77 2.23 13.52
N PHE A 308 -4.57 3.54 13.73
CA PHE A 308 -3.94 4.41 12.74
C PHE A 308 -2.51 3.96 12.38
N SER A 309 -1.70 3.60 13.38
CA SER A 309 -0.34 3.07 13.19
C SER A 309 -0.32 1.83 12.30
N ILE A 310 -1.25 0.90 12.54
CA ILE A 310 -1.40 -0.30 11.70
C ILE A 310 -1.78 0.09 10.27
N HIS A 311 -2.72 1.02 10.07
CA HIS A 311 -3.12 1.46 8.73
C HIS A 311 -1.96 2.09 7.95
N LEU A 312 -1.14 2.92 8.60
CA LEU A 312 0.10 3.45 8.01
C LEU A 312 1.08 2.34 7.64
N THR A 313 1.27 1.37 8.53
CA THR A 313 2.17 0.23 8.29
C THR A 313 1.69 -0.58 7.09
N LEU A 314 0.40 -0.96 7.05
CA LEU A 314 -0.22 -1.72 5.96
C LEU A 314 -0.11 -0.97 4.62
N ASN A 315 -0.23 0.35 4.63
CA ASN A 315 -0.01 1.17 3.43
C ASN A 315 1.45 1.08 2.93
N SER A 316 2.41 1.00 3.85
CA SER A 316 3.85 0.87 3.54
C SER A 316 4.31 -0.58 3.24
N LEU A 317 3.52 -1.60 3.59
CA LEU A 317 3.94 -3.00 3.52
C LEU A 317 4.37 -3.49 2.13
N LYS A 318 3.83 -2.93 1.04
CA LYS A 318 4.31 -3.26 -0.30
C LYS A 318 5.80 -2.94 -0.48
N ASN A 319 6.27 -1.87 0.18
CA ASN A 319 7.67 -1.47 0.17
C ASN A 319 8.45 -2.17 1.29
N VAL A 320 7.89 -2.27 2.50
CA VAL A 320 8.58 -2.91 3.63
C VAL A 320 8.83 -4.40 3.37
N ALA A 321 7.86 -5.14 2.83
CA ALA A 321 8.05 -6.56 2.47
C ALA A 321 9.11 -6.73 1.37
N LEU A 322 9.18 -5.80 0.42
CA LEU A 322 10.23 -5.78 -0.60
C LEU A 322 11.60 -5.51 0.03
N TYR A 323 11.73 -4.50 0.89
CA TYR A 323 12.99 -4.16 1.55
C TYR A 323 13.44 -5.24 2.55
N THR A 324 12.54 -5.88 3.28
CA THR A 324 12.89 -7.00 4.18
C THR A 324 13.31 -8.22 3.38
N LEU A 325 12.66 -8.52 2.26
CA LEU A 325 13.08 -9.60 1.35
C LEU A 325 14.45 -9.32 0.74
N LEU A 326 14.68 -8.10 0.23
CA LEU A 326 15.97 -7.70 -0.34
C LEU A 326 17.09 -7.71 0.71
N GLY A 327 16.83 -7.19 1.91
CA GLY A 327 17.77 -7.23 3.03
C GLY A 327 18.09 -8.66 3.47
N PHE A 328 17.08 -9.54 3.53
CA PHE A 328 17.28 -10.96 3.82
C PHE A 328 18.14 -11.65 2.74
N ILE A 329 17.91 -11.38 1.46
CA ILE A 329 18.71 -11.92 0.35
C ILE A 329 20.15 -11.44 0.45
N GLN A 330 20.38 -10.14 0.66
CA GLN A 330 21.72 -9.57 0.78
C GLN A 330 22.49 -10.17 1.97
N MET A 331 21.85 -10.25 3.14
CA MET A 331 22.47 -10.84 4.32
C MET A 331 22.70 -12.34 4.16
N SER A 332 21.82 -13.06 3.46
CA SER A 332 21.99 -14.47 3.10
C SER A 332 23.21 -14.71 2.20
N ILE A 333 23.43 -13.86 1.19
CA ILE A 333 24.59 -13.95 0.30
C ILE A 333 25.88 -13.69 1.08
N TRP A 334 25.91 -12.63 1.89
CA TRP A 334 27.06 -12.29 2.72
C TRP A 334 27.40 -13.39 3.73
N ALA A 335 26.38 -13.92 4.44
CA ALA A 335 26.55 -14.96 5.43
C ALA A 335 27.06 -16.27 4.81
N LYS A 336 26.54 -16.68 3.64
CA LYS A 336 27.05 -17.84 2.90
C LYS A 336 28.50 -17.65 2.47
N GLY A 337 28.86 -16.44 2.03
CA GLY A 337 30.25 -16.09 1.68
C GLY A 337 31.19 -16.21 2.87
N LYS A 338 30.80 -15.69 4.03
CA LYS A 338 31.57 -15.79 5.29
C LYS A 338 31.68 -17.22 5.80
N HIS A 339 30.58 -17.97 5.77
CA HIS A 339 30.55 -19.37 6.17
C HIS A 339 31.54 -20.22 5.35
N LYS A 340 31.58 -20.01 4.03
CA LYS A 340 32.51 -20.67 3.12
C LYS A 340 33.98 -20.27 3.38
N ALA A 341 34.24 -19.01 3.74
CA ALA A 341 35.58 -18.57 4.10
C ALA A 341 36.07 -19.25 5.39
N TYR A 342 35.24 -19.28 6.44
CA TYR A 342 35.59 -19.92 7.71
C TYR A 342 35.81 -21.42 7.60
N SER A 343 35.00 -22.12 6.80
CA SER A 343 35.20 -23.55 6.52
C SER A 343 36.53 -23.85 5.80
N ARG A 344 37.15 -22.87 5.15
CA ARG A 344 38.45 -23.02 4.47
C ARG A 344 39.63 -22.65 5.35
N GLU A 345 39.44 -21.66 6.21
CA GLU A 345 40.51 -21.07 7.03
C GLU A 345 40.76 -21.86 8.32
N PHE A 346 39.70 -22.41 8.93
CA PHE A 346 39.79 -23.15 10.18
C PHE A 346 39.61 -24.64 9.94
N LYS A 347 40.65 -25.44 10.23
CA LYS A 347 40.63 -26.91 10.10
C LYS A 347 39.60 -27.59 11.03
N ASP A 348 39.39 -27.03 12.22
CA ASP A 348 38.46 -27.58 13.24
C ASP A 348 37.07 -26.91 13.21
N TYR A 349 36.64 -26.38 12.06
CA TYR A 349 35.35 -25.71 11.96
C TYR A 349 34.18 -26.71 12.02
N PRO A 350 33.20 -26.56 12.93
CA PRO A 350 32.15 -27.54 13.15
C PRO A 350 31.20 -27.65 11.94
N ALA A 351 31.09 -28.86 11.39
CA ALA A 351 30.32 -29.16 10.17
C ALA A 351 28.80 -28.93 10.29
N LEU A 352 28.26 -28.84 11.50
CA LEU A 352 26.82 -28.67 11.74
C LEU A 352 26.37 -27.19 11.77
N ARG A 353 27.30 -26.22 11.76
CA ARG A 353 26.93 -24.79 11.72
C ARG A 353 26.48 -24.43 10.32
N MET A 354 25.40 -23.66 10.19
CA MET A 354 24.89 -23.14 8.92
C MET A 354 25.06 -21.61 8.85
N ALA A 355 24.77 -20.97 7.71
CA ALA A 355 25.13 -19.58 7.47
C ALA A 355 24.20 -18.56 8.17
N ILE A 356 22.89 -18.82 8.24
CA ILE A 356 21.93 -17.85 8.77
C ILE A 356 20.75 -18.48 9.54
N ILE A 357 20.07 -19.50 9.01
CA ILE A 357 18.91 -20.13 9.68
C ILE A 357 19.29 -21.55 10.05
N PRO A 358 19.23 -21.92 11.34
CA PRO A 358 19.48 -23.29 11.77
C PRO A 358 18.61 -24.27 10.98
N LEU A 359 19.22 -25.32 10.41
CA LEU A 359 18.57 -26.41 9.67
C LEU A 359 18.05 -26.07 8.25
N ILE A 360 18.21 -24.84 7.74
CA ILE A 360 17.71 -24.44 6.41
C ILE A 360 18.78 -23.73 5.56
N LEU A 361 19.55 -22.79 6.14
CA LEU A 361 20.42 -21.89 5.37
C LEU A 361 21.75 -21.59 6.06
#